data_AF-A0A6I9LGX8-F1
#
_entry.id   AF-A0A6I9LGX8-F1
#
_cell.length_a   1.000
_cell.length_b   1.000
_cell.length_c   1.000
_cell.angle_alpha   90.00
_cell.angle_beta   90.00
_cell.angle_gamma   90.00
#
_symmetry.space_group_name_H-M   'P 1'
#
loop_
_entity.id
_entity.type
_entity.pdbx_description
1 polymer ?
#
loop_
_entity_poly.entity_id
_entity_poly.type
_entity_poly.pdbx_seq_one_letter_code
_entity_poly.pdbx_strand_id
1 'polypeptide(L)'
;MPHPRYQRKWDELAVQEKLFRQEFEQLANNKKEIVAFLKRTLNQRVDEITELNDQLQSLQLAKEMEKDAFEAQLAQVRHEFQETKDQLTTENIALGGKLAALEEFRLQKEELTDKYLMLEEQLKKQESEYKDYVYNLEKKSVLDKDRLRKEIIQRVNLVATEFRKVATNQMWETTRRAILENNNVTLQLSWVSQQGVQLLQENEQLKGVHDKLYQQVELLENTQEIMARNNRGHKKVILMLTEKCRQQKHVTEEVEQLRLLLAELEQNFQKLQKDDQTLRSEKDQLEKQLREQQAEVTQLQKQLTEEQKVRARLETVLAQATSLLQEIVQMRTDAEDGDFDVVFQLQRKELLQQLLALLISAVASKPQLAMHCYQEKQPQGPTKESTQTSRTQLSRTSAASLMQQLSAITTYKPGDLGLVPRRVHIPPNPQDLRALSYVTRMGICQLQNTSEISPSGALKRFRKFSLPKPFLHRK
;
A
#
# COMPACT_ATOMS: atom_id res chain seq x y z
N MET A 1 -45.10 -267.01 0.04
CA MET A 1 -45.43 -266.59 -1.34
C MET A 1 -46.23 -265.29 -1.29
N PRO A 2 -45.84 -264.22 -2.00
CA PRO A 2 -46.63 -263.00 -2.10
C PRO A 2 -47.84 -263.20 -3.04
N HIS A 3 -48.98 -262.59 -2.72
CA HIS A 3 -50.17 -262.64 -3.58
C HIS A 3 -50.10 -261.51 -4.63
N PRO A 4 -50.06 -261.80 -5.96
CA PRO A 4 -49.86 -260.78 -7.00
C PRO A 4 -50.98 -259.73 -7.10
N ARG A 5 -52.13 -259.97 -6.44
CA ARG A 5 -53.26 -259.04 -6.38
C ARG A 5 -53.01 -257.83 -5.48
N TYR A 6 -52.19 -257.97 -4.43
CA TYR A 6 -51.83 -256.85 -3.55
C TYR A 6 -50.77 -255.96 -4.18
N GLN A 7 -49.81 -256.53 -4.92
CA GLN A 7 -48.72 -255.76 -5.51
C GLN A 7 -49.23 -254.76 -6.55
N ARG A 8 -50.09 -255.18 -7.50
CA ARG A 8 -50.73 -254.24 -8.44
C ARG A 8 -51.47 -253.09 -7.74
N LYS A 9 -52.14 -253.35 -6.62
CA LYS A 9 -52.85 -252.30 -5.87
C LYS A 9 -51.88 -251.35 -5.14
N TRP A 10 -50.73 -251.86 -4.68
CA TRP A 10 -49.64 -251.02 -4.19
C TRP A 10 -49.01 -250.19 -5.31
N ASP A 11 -48.83 -250.76 -6.50
CA ASP A 11 -48.31 -250.04 -7.67
C ASP A 11 -49.29 -248.93 -8.12
N GLU A 12 -50.60 -249.21 -8.17
CA GLU A 12 -51.66 -248.22 -8.43
C GLU A 12 -51.65 -247.10 -7.38
N LEU A 13 -51.60 -247.43 -6.08
CA LEU A 13 -51.56 -246.44 -5.01
C LEU A 13 -50.27 -245.60 -5.06
N ALA A 14 -49.12 -246.20 -5.37
CA ALA A 14 -47.85 -245.49 -5.52
C ALA A 14 -47.81 -244.59 -6.78
N VAL A 15 -48.57 -244.93 -7.83
CA VAL A 15 -48.79 -244.05 -8.98
C VAL A 15 -49.75 -242.92 -8.63
N GLN A 16 -50.85 -243.19 -7.92
CA GLN A 16 -51.77 -242.16 -7.44
C GLN A 16 -51.10 -241.18 -6.46
N GLU A 17 -50.30 -241.66 -5.51
CA GLU A 17 -49.52 -240.80 -4.60
C GLU A 17 -48.58 -239.88 -5.39
N LYS A 18 -47.87 -240.42 -6.40
CA LYS A 18 -46.99 -239.62 -7.28
C LYS A 18 -47.76 -238.59 -8.10
N LEU A 19 -48.94 -238.94 -8.64
CA LEU A 19 -49.79 -238.01 -9.37
C LEU A 19 -50.30 -236.89 -8.47
N PHE A 20 -50.90 -237.20 -7.32
CA PHE A 20 -51.33 -236.18 -6.35
C PHE A 20 -50.16 -235.32 -5.88
N ARG A 21 -48.97 -235.89 -5.66
CA ARG A 21 -47.78 -235.14 -5.27
C ARG A 21 -47.30 -234.20 -6.38
N GLN A 22 -47.38 -234.61 -7.65
CA GLN A 22 -47.11 -233.75 -8.81
C GLN A 22 -48.17 -232.66 -8.95
N GLU A 23 -49.46 -232.96 -8.75
CA GLU A 23 -50.55 -231.98 -8.76
C GLU A 23 -50.40 -230.95 -7.63
N PHE A 24 -50.06 -231.37 -6.41
CA PHE A 24 -49.77 -230.47 -5.30
C PHE A 24 -48.51 -229.63 -5.54
N GLU A 25 -47.47 -230.18 -6.15
CA GLU A 25 -46.25 -229.44 -6.50
C GLU A 25 -46.50 -228.43 -7.63
N GLN A 26 -47.26 -228.79 -8.67
CA GLN A 26 -47.75 -227.88 -9.69
C GLN A 26 -48.63 -226.78 -9.09
N LEU A 27 -49.61 -227.11 -8.24
CA LEU A 27 -50.47 -226.12 -7.57
C LEU A 27 -49.66 -225.18 -6.66
N ALA A 28 -48.65 -225.70 -5.95
CA ALA A 28 -47.74 -224.91 -5.14
C ALA A 28 -46.86 -223.99 -6.00
N ASN A 29 -46.40 -224.44 -7.17
CA ASN A 29 -45.61 -223.63 -8.10
C ASN A 29 -46.48 -222.56 -8.79
N ASN A 30 -47.66 -222.92 -9.31
CA ASN A 30 -48.66 -221.98 -9.82
C ASN A 30 -49.01 -220.91 -8.77
N LYS A 31 -49.17 -221.29 -7.49
CA LYS A 31 -49.38 -220.33 -6.39
C LYS A 31 -48.17 -219.43 -6.16
N LYS A 32 -46.93 -219.94 -6.19
CA LYS A 32 -45.70 -219.12 -6.10
C LYS A 32 -45.62 -218.15 -7.29
N GLU A 33 -45.95 -218.59 -8.49
CA GLU A 33 -45.90 -217.80 -9.72
C GLU A 33 -46.96 -216.70 -9.73
N ILE A 34 -48.21 -217.00 -9.37
CA ILE A 34 -49.27 -216.00 -9.20
C ILE A 34 -48.89 -214.99 -8.13
N VAL A 35 -48.36 -215.43 -6.96
CA VAL A 35 -47.89 -214.51 -5.92
C VAL A 35 -46.68 -213.68 -6.38
N ALA A 36 -45.77 -214.23 -7.17
CA ALA A 36 -44.63 -213.50 -7.72
C ALA A 36 -45.04 -212.54 -8.84
N PHE A 37 -46.06 -212.86 -9.63
CA PHE A 37 -46.66 -211.95 -10.61
C PHE A 37 -47.37 -210.79 -9.90
N LEU A 38 -48.29 -211.09 -8.98
CA LEU A 38 -49.00 -210.08 -8.19
C LEU A 38 -48.05 -209.18 -7.38
N LYS A 39 -46.95 -209.73 -6.83
CA LYS A 39 -45.91 -208.91 -6.19
C LYS A 39 -45.16 -208.02 -7.18
N ARG A 40 -44.80 -208.50 -8.37
CA ARG A 40 -44.17 -207.65 -9.40
C ARG A 40 -45.11 -206.54 -9.84
N THR A 41 -46.37 -206.84 -10.12
CA THR A 41 -47.38 -205.84 -10.52
C THR A 41 -47.68 -204.86 -9.39
N LEU A 42 -47.77 -205.31 -8.13
CA LEU A 42 -47.94 -204.42 -6.98
C LEU A 42 -46.74 -203.49 -6.81
N ASN A 43 -45.51 -204.02 -6.87
CA ASN A 43 -44.30 -203.20 -6.82
C ASN A 43 -44.29 -202.18 -7.97
N GLN A 44 -44.51 -202.60 -9.21
CA GLN A 44 -44.60 -201.69 -10.37
C GLN A 44 -45.61 -200.55 -10.18
N ARG A 45 -46.76 -200.81 -9.53
CA ARG A 45 -47.74 -199.76 -9.19
C ARG A 45 -47.30 -198.89 -8.01
N VAL A 46 -46.53 -199.41 -7.05
CA VAL A 46 -45.92 -198.60 -5.99
C VAL A 46 -44.83 -197.71 -6.56
N ASP A 47 -43.96 -198.26 -7.41
CA ASP A 47 -42.88 -197.54 -8.10
C ASP A 47 -43.46 -196.40 -8.96
N GLU A 48 -44.48 -196.68 -9.78
CA GLU A 48 -45.23 -195.69 -10.57
C GLU A 48 -45.90 -194.62 -9.69
N ILE A 49 -46.48 -194.99 -8.53
CA ILE A 49 -47.05 -194.03 -7.58
C ILE A 49 -45.96 -193.14 -6.97
N THR A 50 -44.76 -193.67 -6.68
CA THR A 50 -43.63 -192.85 -6.19
C THR A 50 -43.10 -191.92 -7.28
N GLU A 51 -42.93 -192.39 -8.52
CA GLU A 51 -42.50 -191.53 -9.64
C GLU A 51 -43.50 -190.40 -9.90
N LEU A 52 -44.81 -190.68 -9.87
CA LEU A 52 -45.86 -189.66 -10.03
C LEU A 52 -45.96 -188.70 -8.84
N ASN A 53 -45.73 -189.18 -7.61
CA ASN A 53 -45.64 -188.33 -6.41
C ASN A 53 -44.44 -187.38 -6.50
N ASP A 54 -43.27 -187.88 -6.87
CA ASP A 54 -42.03 -187.10 -6.91
C ASP A 54 -42.08 -186.08 -8.06
N GLN A 55 -42.69 -186.46 -9.20
CA GLN A 55 -43.04 -185.51 -10.26
C GLN A 55 -44.01 -184.43 -9.75
N LEU A 56 -45.08 -184.79 -9.03
CA LEU A 56 -46.03 -183.83 -8.46
C LEU A 56 -45.36 -182.86 -7.47
N GLN A 57 -44.48 -183.36 -6.59
CA GLN A 57 -43.72 -182.53 -5.65
C GLN A 57 -42.75 -181.59 -6.38
N SER A 58 -42.05 -182.08 -7.40
CA SER A 58 -41.16 -181.25 -8.23
C SER A 58 -41.92 -180.14 -8.96
N LEU A 59 -43.14 -180.42 -9.45
CA LEU A 59 -44.02 -179.45 -10.11
C LEU A 59 -44.62 -178.42 -9.13
N GLN A 60 -44.92 -178.84 -7.89
CA GLN A 60 -45.34 -177.93 -6.82
C GLN A 60 -44.20 -176.96 -6.45
N LEU A 61 -43.00 -177.47 -6.21
CA LEU A 61 -41.81 -176.65 -5.93
C LEU A 61 -41.47 -175.70 -7.07
N ALA A 62 -41.53 -176.16 -8.33
CA ALA A 62 -41.31 -175.30 -9.51
C ALA A 62 -42.35 -174.17 -9.59
N LYS A 63 -43.63 -174.47 -9.35
CA LYS A 63 -44.71 -173.46 -9.31
C LYS A 63 -44.53 -172.47 -8.16
N GLU A 64 -44.07 -172.92 -7.00
CA GLU A 64 -43.78 -172.04 -5.85
C GLU A 64 -42.59 -171.13 -6.15
N MET A 65 -41.51 -171.65 -6.76
CA MET A 65 -40.39 -170.84 -7.23
C MET A 65 -40.79 -169.82 -8.31
N GLU A 66 -41.64 -170.19 -9.28
CA GLU A 66 -42.19 -169.25 -10.27
C GLU A 66 -43.04 -168.16 -9.61
N LYS A 67 -43.95 -168.54 -8.69
CA LYS A 67 -44.78 -167.60 -7.94
C LYS A 67 -43.92 -166.59 -7.18
N ASP A 68 -42.92 -167.06 -6.44
CA ASP A 68 -42.07 -166.21 -5.62
C ASP A 68 -41.16 -165.32 -6.48
N ALA A 69 -40.73 -165.79 -7.66
CA ALA A 69 -40.04 -164.97 -8.65
C ALA A 69 -40.96 -163.86 -9.23
N PHE A 70 -42.22 -164.16 -9.52
CA PHE A 70 -43.19 -163.13 -9.97
C PHE A 70 -43.56 -162.14 -8.86
N GLU A 71 -43.68 -162.60 -7.60
CA GLU A 71 -43.91 -161.70 -6.46
C GLU A 71 -42.70 -160.80 -6.18
N ALA A 72 -41.47 -161.31 -6.33
CA ALA A 72 -40.24 -160.51 -6.27
C ALA A 72 -40.16 -159.47 -7.40
N GLN A 73 -40.46 -159.85 -8.66
CA GLN A 73 -40.52 -158.91 -9.79
C GLN A 73 -41.60 -157.82 -9.57
N LEU A 74 -42.78 -158.21 -9.07
CA LEU A 74 -43.85 -157.26 -8.77
C LEU A 74 -43.47 -156.31 -7.61
N ALA A 75 -42.74 -156.79 -6.61
CA ALA A 75 -42.20 -155.97 -5.54
C ALA A 75 -41.14 -154.98 -6.06
N GLN A 76 -40.22 -155.44 -6.92
CA GLN A 76 -39.20 -154.60 -7.56
C GLN A 76 -39.85 -153.48 -8.39
N VAL A 77 -40.75 -153.79 -9.32
CA VAL A 77 -41.42 -152.79 -10.18
C VAL A 77 -42.23 -151.78 -9.35
N ARG A 78 -42.84 -152.21 -8.23
CA ARG A 78 -43.51 -151.30 -7.28
C ARG A 78 -42.52 -150.38 -6.56
N HIS A 79 -41.34 -150.89 -6.19
CA HIS A 79 -40.29 -150.10 -5.55
C HIS A 79 -39.72 -149.05 -6.50
N GLU A 80 -39.37 -149.44 -7.73
CA GLU A 80 -38.87 -148.55 -8.79
C GLU A 80 -39.89 -147.45 -9.15
N PHE A 81 -41.18 -147.82 -9.25
CA PHE A 81 -42.26 -146.86 -9.48
C PHE A 81 -42.44 -145.88 -8.31
N GLN A 82 -42.30 -146.34 -7.07
CA GLN A 82 -42.41 -145.46 -5.89
C GLN A 82 -41.19 -144.55 -5.76
N GLU A 83 -39.98 -145.02 -6.03
CA GLU A 83 -38.77 -144.19 -6.06
C GLU A 83 -38.83 -143.10 -7.14
N THR A 84 -39.20 -143.46 -8.38
CA THR A 84 -39.31 -142.48 -9.48
C THR A 84 -40.41 -141.45 -9.22
N LYS A 85 -41.54 -141.86 -8.63
CA LYS A 85 -42.59 -140.95 -8.15
C LYS A 85 -42.07 -140.01 -7.05
N ASP A 86 -41.33 -140.50 -6.07
CA ASP A 86 -40.83 -139.68 -4.97
C ASP A 86 -39.72 -138.72 -5.44
N GLN A 87 -38.83 -139.16 -6.33
CA GLN A 87 -37.87 -138.30 -7.05
C GLN A 87 -38.60 -137.15 -7.75
N LEU A 88 -39.54 -137.43 -8.65
CA LEU A 88 -40.34 -136.42 -9.35
C LEU A 88 -41.12 -135.49 -8.39
N THR A 89 -41.56 -136.02 -7.24
CA THR A 89 -42.22 -135.21 -6.20
C THR A 89 -41.24 -134.24 -5.54
N THR A 90 -40.02 -134.68 -5.19
CA THR A 90 -38.98 -133.79 -4.65
C THR A 90 -38.50 -132.76 -5.66
N GLU A 91 -38.38 -133.11 -6.94
CA GLU A 91 -38.07 -132.17 -8.02
C GLU A 91 -39.17 -131.12 -8.18
N ASN A 92 -40.45 -131.52 -8.14
CA ASN A 92 -41.58 -130.59 -8.22
C ASN A 92 -41.58 -129.58 -7.05
N ILE A 93 -41.35 -130.05 -5.82
CA ILE A 93 -41.20 -129.19 -4.63
C ILE A 93 -40.02 -128.23 -4.79
N ALA A 94 -38.86 -128.72 -5.27
CA ALA A 94 -37.67 -127.90 -5.50
C ALA A 94 -37.86 -126.87 -6.63
N LEU A 95 -38.64 -127.19 -7.66
CA LEU A 95 -39.03 -126.26 -8.72
C LEU A 95 -40.02 -125.21 -8.21
N GLY A 96 -40.99 -125.59 -7.37
CA GLY A 96 -41.89 -124.66 -6.69
C GLY A 96 -41.15 -123.67 -5.80
N GLY A 97 -40.15 -124.13 -5.03
CA GLY A 97 -39.28 -123.25 -4.24
C GLY A 97 -38.45 -122.28 -5.10
N LYS A 98 -37.92 -122.74 -6.24
CA LYS A 98 -37.22 -121.88 -7.22
C LYS A 98 -38.16 -120.85 -7.86
N LEU A 99 -39.41 -121.23 -8.14
CA LEU A 99 -40.42 -120.33 -8.70
C LEU A 99 -40.80 -119.22 -7.71
N ALA A 100 -41.08 -119.57 -6.45
CA ALA A 100 -41.38 -118.59 -5.40
C ALA A 100 -40.22 -117.58 -5.19
N ALA A 101 -38.97 -118.05 -5.19
CA ALA A 101 -37.79 -117.18 -5.11
C ALA A 101 -37.64 -116.27 -6.34
N LEU A 102 -38.02 -116.74 -7.53
CA LEU A 102 -38.04 -115.94 -8.76
C LEU A 102 -39.14 -114.87 -8.71
N GLU A 103 -40.32 -115.20 -8.19
CA GLU A 103 -41.44 -114.26 -8.01
C GLU A 103 -41.12 -113.19 -6.97
N GLU A 104 -40.47 -113.54 -5.86
CA GLU A 104 -39.99 -112.58 -4.87
C GLU A 104 -38.93 -111.64 -5.48
N PHE A 105 -37.92 -112.17 -6.18
CA PHE A 105 -36.92 -111.36 -6.87
C PHE A 105 -37.54 -110.42 -7.92
N ARG A 106 -38.56 -110.90 -8.65
CA ARG A 106 -39.33 -110.10 -9.62
C ARG A 106 -40.03 -108.92 -8.94
N LEU A 107 -40.66 -109.15 -7.78
CA LEU A 107 -41.35 -108.12 -7.01
C LEU A 107 -40.36 -107.12 -6.37
N GLN A 108 -39.28 -107.60 -5.75
CA GLN A 108 -38.21 -106.74 -5.21
C GLN A 108 -37.59 -105.85 -6.29
N LYS A 109 -37.42 -106.37 -7.52
CA LYS A 109 -36.94 -105.60 -8.67
C LYS A 109 -37.93 -104.51 -9.10
N GLU A 110 -39.23 -104.80 -9.12
CA GLU A 110 -40.26 -103.80 -9.43
C GLU A 110 -40.28 -102.69 -8.38
N GLU A 111 -40.33 -103.04 -7.09
CA GLU A 111 -40.24 -102.07 -5.99
C GLU A 111 -39.00 -101.17 -6.09
N LEU A 112 -37.84 -101.74 -6.42
CA LEU A 112 -36.60 -100.98 -6.58
C LEU A 112 -36.65 -100.06 -7.80
N THR A 113 -37.29 -100.50 -8.89
CA THR A 113 -37.50 -99.71 -10.11
C THR A 113 -38.43 -98.53 -9.84
N ASP A 114 -39.54 -98.74 -9.13
CA ASP A 114 -40.48 -97.67 -8.77
C ASP A 114 -39.84 -96.64 -7.82
N LYS A 115 -39.08 -97.11 -6.81
CA LYS A 115 -38.29 -96.23 -5.92
C LYS A 115 -37.27 -95.40 -6.72
N TYR A 116 -36.60 -96.01 -7.69
CA TYR A 116 -35.65 -95.33 -8.57
C TYR A 116 -36.36 -94.30 -9.49
N LEU A 117 -37.50 -94.64 -10.09
CA LEU A 117 -38.29 -93.73 -10.92
C LEU A 117 -38.82 -92.52 -10.12
N MET A 118 -39.29 -92.72 -8.89
CA MET A 118 -39.68 -91.61 -8.02
C MET A 118 -38.49 -90.69 -7.68
N LEU A 119 -37.31 -91.25 -7.41
CA LEU A 119 -36.10 -90.46 -7.15
C LEU A 119 -35.64 -89.69 -8.40
N GLU A 120 -35.70 -90.28 -9.59
CA GLU A 120 -35.46 -89.56 -10.84
C GLU A 120 -36.47 -88.42 -11.06
N GLU A 121 -37.76 -88.64 -10.77
CA GLU A 121 -38.79 -87.62 -10.95
C GLU A 121 -38.62 -86.46 -9.96
N GLN A 122 -38.27 -86.76 -8.69
CA GLN A 122 -37.92 -85.76 -7.68
C GLN A 122 -36.68 -84.95 -8.08
N LEU A 123 -35.64 -85.62 -8.59
CA LEU A 123 -34.43 -84.96 -9.06
C LEU A 123 -34.71 -84.04 -10.27
N LYS A 124 -35.51 -84.50 -11.24
CA LYS A 124 -35.95 -83.68 -12.39
C LYS A 124 -36.79 -82.48 -11.96
N LYS A 125 -37.68 -82.65 -10.96
CA LYS A 125 -38.45 -81.54 -10.37
C LYS A 125 -37.51 -80.51 -9.72
N GLN A 126 -36.62 -80.93 -8.82
CA GLN A 126 -35.63 -80.04 -8.20
C GLN A 126 -34.74 -79.35 -9.25
N GLU A 127 -34.27 -80.06 -10.28
CA GLU A 127 -33.47 -79.48 -11.36
C GLU A 127 -34.24 -78.38 -12.11
N SER A 128 -35.54 -78.58 -12.36
CA SER A 128 -36.40 -77.55 -12.97
C SER A 128 -36.64 -76.35 -12.05
N GLU A 129 -36.91 -76.59 -10.76
CA GLU A 129 -37.10 -75.54 -9.74
C GLU A 129 -35.82 -74.71 -9.55
N TYR A 130 -34.64 -75.33 -9.54
CA TYR A 130 -33.36 -74.62 -9.48
C TYR A 130 -33.07 -73.83 -10.76
N LYS A 131 -33.40 -74.35 -11.95
CA LYS A 131 -33.29 -73.60 -13.21
C LYS A 131 -34.18 -72.36 -13.21
N ASP A 132 -35.44 -72.51 -12.80
CA ASP A 132 -36.37 -71.38 -12.68
C ASP A 132 -35.95 -70.38 -11.59
N TYR A 133 -35.42 -70.85 -10.46
CA TYR A 133 -34.87 -70.00 -9.42
C TYR A 133 -33.68 -69.16 -9.92
N VAL A 134 -32.71 -69.79 -10.60
CA VAL A 134 -31.56 -69.10 -11.20
C VAL A 134 -32.03 -68.09 -12.27
N TYR A 135 -32.89 -68.50 -13.20
CA TYR A 135 -33.45 -67.62 -14.21
C TYR A 135 -34.17 -66.40 -13.59
N ASN A 136 -34.94 -66.60 -12.53
CA ASN A 136 -35.63 -65.51 -11.84
C ASN A 136 -34.66 -64.59 -11.06
N LEU A 137 -33.55 -65.11 -10.51
CA LEU A 137 -32.50 -64.29 -9.91
C LEU A 137 -31.74 -63.47 -10.96
N GLU A 138 -31.35 -64.07 -12.09
CA GLU A 138 -30.68 -63.39 -13.19
C GLU A 138 -31.56 -62.29 -13.78
N LYS A 139 -32.84 -62.60 -14.04
CA LYS A 139 -33.87 -61.65 -14.51
C LYS A 139 -34.02 -60.46 -13.56
N LYS A 140 -34.12 -60.71 -12.24
CA LYS A 140 -34.13 -59.63 -11.23
C LYS A 140 -32.84 -58.80 -11.28
N SER A 141 -31.68 -59.46 -11.28
CA SER A 141 -30.37 -58.78 -11.33
C SER A 141 -30.21 -57.89 -12.57
N VAL A 142 -30.67 -58.33 -13.74
CA VAL A 142 -30.65 -57.55 -14.98
C VAL A 142 -31.60 -56.35 -14.90
N LEU A 143 -32.82 -56.54 -14.39
CA LEU A 143 -33.80 -55.47 -14.22
C LEU A 143 -33.34 -54.41 -13.21
N ASP A 144 -32.75 -54.81 -12.08
CA ASP A 144 -32.21 -53.87 -11.08
C ASP A 144 -30.97 -53.12 -11.61
N LYS A 145 -30.11 -53.76 -12.41
CA LYS A 145 -28.99 -53.08 -13.10
C LYS A 145 -29.49 -52.04 -14.11
N ASP A 146 -30.52 -52.34 -14.90
CA ASP A 146 -31.11 -51.40 -15.84
C ASP A 146 -31.85 -50.26 -15.14
N ARG A 147 -32.63 -50.55 -14.08
CA ARG A 147 -33.24 -49.56 -13.20
C ARG A 147 -32.20 -48.60 -12.61
N LEU A 148 -31.12 -49.14 -12.01
CA LEU A 148 -30.05 -48.32 -11.44
C LEU A 148 -29.33 -47.49 -12.52
N ARG A 149 -29.11 -48.05 -13.72
CA ARG A 149 -28.54 -47.32 -14.85
C ARG A 149 -29.44 -46.16 -15.28
N LYS A 150 -30.76 -46.37 -15.37
CA LYS A 150 -31.76 -45.33 -15.66
C LYS A 150 -31.76 -44.25 -14.59
N GLU A 151 -31.72 -44.62 -13.31
CA GLU A 151 -31.67 -43.68 -12.19
C GLU A 151 -30.36 -42.86 -12.18
N ILE A 152 -29.21 -43.47 -12.46
CA ILE A 152 -27.93 -42.77 -12.61
C ILE A 152 -28.00 -41.77 -13.78
N ILE A 153 -28.54 -42.17 -14.93
CA ILE A 153 -28.70 -41.28 -16.10
C ILE A 153 -29.65 -40.12 -15.76
N GLN A 154 -30.76 -40.36 -15.06
CA GLN A 154 -31.67 -39.32 -14.59
C GLN A 154 -31.00 -38.34 -13.63
N ARG A 155 -30.26 -38.85 -12.61
CA ARG A 155 -29.50 -38.01 -11.67
C ARG A 155 -28.41 -37.19 -12.36
N VAL A 156 -27.67 -37.77 -13.31
CA VAL A 156 -26.65 -37.07 -14.11
C VAL A 156 -27.28 -35.99 -15.00
N ASN A 157 -28.42 -36.28 -15.63
CA ASN A 157 -29.15 -35.30 -16.43
C ASN A 157 -29.68 -34.14 -15.57
N LEU A 158 -30.23 -34.41 -14.39
CA LEU A 158 -30.67 -33.39 -13.43
C LEU A 158 -29.49 -32.50 -12.99
N VAL A 159 -28.37 -33.12 -12.59
CA VAL A 159 -27.15 -32.39 -12.22
C VAL A 159 -26.63 -31.55 -13.39
N ALA A 160 -26.67 -32.06 -14.63
CA ALA A 160 -26.32 -31.30 -15.82
C ALA A 160 -27.28 -30.14 -16.11
N THR A 161 -28.59 -30.26 -15.82
CA THR A 161 -29.53 -29.13 -15.93
C THR A 161 -29.31 -28.09 -14.84
N GLU A 162 -29.01 -28.49 -13.60
CA GLU A 162 -28.69 -27.55 -12.53
C GLU A 162 -27.36 -26.83 -12.79
N PHE A 163 -26.31 -27.52 -13.27
CA PHE A 163 -25.07 -26.86 -13.69
C PHE A 163 -25.30 -25.84 -14.82
N ARG A 164 -26.17 -26.14 -15.80
CA ARG A 164 -26.54 -25.18 -16.86
C ARG A 164 -27.28 -23.97 -16.30
N LYS A 165 -28.26 -24.17 -15.39
CA LYS A 165 -28.97 -23.08 -14.71
C LYS A 165 -28.01 -22.20 -13.90
N VAL A 166 -27.17 -22.79 -13.05
CA VAL A 166 -26.20 -22.09 -12.22
C VAL A 166 -25.19 -21.32 -13.08
N ALA A 167 -24.64 -21.93 -14.14
CA ALA A 167 -23.75 -21.24 -15.07
C ALA A 167 -24.44 -20.06 -15.78
N THR A 168 -25.70 -20.22 -16.18
CA THR A 168 -26.49 -19.17 -16.84
C THR A 168 -26.79 -18.02 -15.87
N ASN A 169 -27.20 -18.32 -14.64
CA ASN A 169 -27.44 -17.32 -13.60
C ASN A 169 -26.13 -16.60 -13.20
N GLN A 170 -25.03 -17.33 -13.01
CA GLN A 170 -23.74 -16.73 -12.68
C GLN A 170 -23.20 -15.84 -13.81
N MET A 171 -23.43 -16.22 -15.07
CA MET A 171 -23.13 -15.39 -16.24
C MET A 171 -23.99 -14.12 -16.26
N TRP A 172 -25.31 -14.24 -16.03
CA TRP A 172 -26.21 -13.09 -15.93
C TRP A 172 -25.84 -12.15 -14.78
N GLU A 173 -25.54 -12.68 -13.58
CA GLU A 173 -25.10 -11.90 -12.43
C GLU A 173 -23.78 -11.18 -12.70
N THR A 174 -22.82 -11.84 -13.35
CA THR A 174 -21.52 -11.24 -13.69
C THR A 174 -21.70 -10.12 -14.72
N THR A 175 -22.51 -10.34 -15.77
CA THR A 175 -22.85 -9.31 -16.75
C THR A 175 -23.59 -8.14 -16.11
N ARG A 176 -24.58 -8.41 -15.23
CA ARG A 176 -25.31 -7.38 -14.49
C ARG A 176 -24.40 -6.57 -13.58
N ARG A 177 -23.50 -7.24 -12.85
CA ARG A 177 -22.51 -6.60 -11.97
C ARG A 177 -21.56 -5.71 -12.77
N ALA A 178 -20.99 -6.22 -13.87
CA ALA A 178 -20.13 -5.45 -14.75
C ALA A 178 -20.83 -4.24 -15.39
N ILE A 179 -22.12 -4.34 -15.73
CA ILE A 179 -22.90 -3.19 -16.23
C ILE A 179 -23.10 -2.15 -15.10
N LEU A 180 -23.44 -2.57 -13.89
CA LEU A 180 -23.62 -1.64 -12.75
C LEU A 180 -22.29 -0.97 -12.34
N GLU A 181 -21.20 -1.72 -12.31
CA GLU A 181 -19.86 -1.21 -12.00
C GLU A 181 -19.36 -0.24 -13.08
N ASN A 182 -19.53 -0.54 -14.37
CA ASN A 182 -19.20 0.39 -15.45
C ASN A 182 -20.04 1.67 -15.39
N ASN A 183 -21.34 1.60 -15.06
CA ASN A 183 -22.16 2.79 -14.87
C ASN A 183 -21.69 3.64 -13.69
N ASN A 184 -21.37 3.02 -12.55
CA ASN A 184 -20.84 3.71 -11.37
C ASN A 184 -19.47 4.36 -11.65
N VAL A 185 -18.56 3.65 -12.32
CA VAL A 185 -17.26 4.18 -12.76
C VAL A 185 -17.43 5.33 -13.75
N THR A 186 -18.39 5.24 -14.67
CA THR A 186 -18.71 6.33 -15.63
C THR A 186 -19.24 7.57 -14.90
N LEU A 187 -20.12 7.40 -13.92
CA LEU A 187 -20.61 8.50 -13.07
C LEU A 187 -19.47 9.15 -12.28
N GLN A 188 -18.58 8.36 -11.66
CA GLN A 188 -17.40 8.85 -10.95
C GLN A 188 -16.45 9.61 -11.89
N LEU A 189 -16.20 9.08 -13.11
CA LEU A 189 -15.42 9.76 -14.15
C LEU A 189 -16.05 11.10 -14.57
N SER A 190 -17.38 11.17 -14.71
CA SER A 190 -18.07 12.42 -15.04
C SER A 190 -17.95 13.46 -13.92
N TRP A 191 -18.02 13.04 -12.65
CA TRP A 191 -17.83 13.92 -11.49
C TRP A 191 -16.38 14.42 -11.36
N VAL A 192 -15.40 13.52 -11.48
CA VAL A 192 -13.97 13.89 -11.47
C VAL A 192 -13.64 14.83 -12.64
N SER A 193 -14.20 14.58 -13.83
CA SER A 193 -14.04 15.46 -14.99
C SER A 193 -14.63 16.85 -14.73
N GLN A 194 -15.84 16.93 -14.18
CA GLN A 194 -16.48 18.20 -13.80
C GLN A 194 -15.67 18.96 -12.74
N GLN A 195 -15.15 18.28 -11.73
CA GLN A 195 -14.28 18.87 -10.71
C GLN A 195 -12.94 19.35 -11.29
N GLY A 196 -12.38 18.61 -12.25
CA GLY A 196 -11.19 19.01 -13.01
C GLY A 196 -11.42 20.28 -13.85
N VAL A 197 -12.58 20.41 -14.49
CA VAL A 197 -12.98 21.64 -15.22
C VAL A 197 -13.13 22.83 -14.27
N GLN A 198 -13.71 22.64 -13.08
CA GLN A 198 -13.79 23.70 -12.05
C GLN A 198 -12.39 24.14 -11.60
N LEU A 199 -11.50 23.20 -11.26
CA LEU A 199 -10.13 23.50 -10.84
C LEU A 199 -9.31 24.18 -11.96
N LEU A 200 -9.57 23.87 -13.23
CA LEU A 200 -8.97 24.58 -14.37
C LEU A 200 -9.47 26.03 -14.46
N GLN A 201 -10.77 26.27 -14.30
CA GLN A 201 -11.36 27.62 -14.28
C GLN A 201 -10.85 28.45 -13.09
N GLU A 202 -10.72 27.85 -11.90
CA GLU A 202 -10.10 28.48 -10.73
C GLU A 202 -8.62 28.80 -11.00
N ASN A 203 -7.87 27.90 -11.62
CA ASN A 203 -6.47 28.12 -11.96
C ASN A 203 -6.28 29.26 -12.99
N GLU A 204 -7.18 29.37 -13.96
CA GLU A 204 -7.21 30.45 -14.95
C GLU A 204 -7.59 31.80 -14.32
N GLN A 205 -8.57 31.82 -13.40
CA GLN A 205 -8.89 33.01 -12.59
C GLN A 205 -7.72 33.44 -11.71
N LEU A 206 -7.05 32.49 -11.02
CA LEU A 206 -5.89 32.76 -10.18
C LEU A 206 -4.70 33.30 -10.98
N LYS A 207 -4.46 32.80 -12.21
CA LYS A 207 -3.50 33.39 -13.15
C LYS A 207 -3.89 34.82 -13.51
N GLY A 208 -5.13 35.04 -13.94
CA GLY A 208 -5.64 36.39 -14.26
C GLY A 208 -5.69 37.37 -13.07
N VAL A 209 -5.57 36.90 -11.83
CA VAL A 209 -5.33 37.72 -10.63
C VAL A 209 -3.83 37.93 -10.41
N HIS A 210 -3.00 36.90 -10.57
CA HIS A 210 -1.55 36.99 -10.48
C HIS A 210 -0.96 37.96 -11.50
N ASP A 211 -1.41 37.91 -12.76
CA ASP A 211 -0.96 38.81 -13.84
C ASP A 211 -1.28 40.28 -13.52
N LYS A 212 -2.47 40.55 -12.95
CA LYS A 212 -2.86 41.89 -12.49
C LYS A 212 -2.02 42.35 -11.29
N LEU A 213 -1.71 41.45 -10.37
CA LEU A 213 -0.88 41.76 -9.21
C LEU A 213 0.58 42.02 -9.63
N TYR A 214 1.09 41.27 -10.62
CA TYR A 214 2.39 41.48 -11.24
C TYR A 214 2.45 42.87 -11.90
N GLN A 215 1.45 43.24 -12.71
CA GLN A 215 1.32 44.58 -13.29
C GLN A 215 1.25 45.70 -12.23
N GLN A 216 0.60 45.45 -11.09
CA GLN A 216 0.58 46.40 -9.96
C GLN A 216 1.95 46.52 -9.28
N VAL A 217 2.69 45.42 -9.10
CA VAL A 217 4.05 45.44 -8.57
C VAL A 217 4.98 46.19 -9.51
N GLU A 218 4.95 45.88 -10.82
CA GLU A 218 5.75 46.57 -11.84
C GLU A 218 5.46 48.09 -11.87
N LEU A 219 4.18 48.48 -11.78
CA LEU A 219 3.79 49.89 -11.67
C LEU A 219 4.32 50.54 -10.39
N LEU A 220 4.20 49.86 -9.24
CA LEU A 220 4.69 50.36 -7.95
C LEU A 220 6.22 50.50 -7.95
N GLU A 221 6.96 49.53 -8.47
CA GLU A 221 8.42 49.58 -8.62
C GLU A 221 8.86 50.75 -9.51
N ASN A 222 8.18 50.97 -10.65
CA ASN A 222 8.40 52.14 -11.50
C ASN A 222 8.15 53.47 -10.75
N THR A 223 7.04 53.58 -10.01
CA THR A 223 6.78 54.80 -9.21
C THR A 223 7.77 54.99 -8.08
N GLN A 224 8.24 53.91 -7.44
CA GLN A 224 9.29 53.94 -6.43
C GLN A 224 10.62 54.39 -7.02
N GLU A 225 10.99 53.95 -8.23
CA GLU A 225 12.22 54.39 -8.89
C GLU A 225 12.16 55.89 -9.24
N ILE A 226 11.01 56.37 -9.75
CA ILE A 226 10.77 57.80 -9.99
C ILE A 226 10.84 58.60 -8.68
N MET A 227 10.23 58.13 -7.60
CA MET A 227 10.32 58.77 -6.29
C MET A 227 11.76 58.76 -5.73
N ALA A 228 12.52 57.69 -5.93
CA ALA A 228 13.93 57.60 -5.53
C ALA A 228 14.82 58.58 -6.33
N ARG A 229 14.61 58.68 -7.66
CA ARG A 229 15.27 59.67 -8.53
C ARG A 229 14.95 61.10 -8.06
N ASN A 230 13.67 61.41 -7.79
CA ASN A 230 13.25 62.73 -7.30
C ASN A 230 13.80 63.03 -5.90
N ASN A 231 13.76 62.09 -4.95
CA ASN A 231 14.32 62.28 -3.60
C ASN A 231 15.84 62.46 -3.63
N ARG A 232 16.56 61.80 -4.54
CA ARG A 232 17.99 62.06 -4.81
C ARG A 232 18.21 63.48 -5.35
N GLY A 233 17.32 63.97 -6.21
CA GLY A 233 17.30 65.36 -6.67
C GLY A 233 17.08 66.35 -5.52
N HIS A 234 16.01 66.18 -4.74
CA HIS A 234 15.69 67.00 -3.57
C HIS A 234 16.84 67.01 -2.55
N LYS A 235 17.46 65.86 -2.26
CA LYS A 235 18.63 65.78 -1.37
C LYS A 235 19.82 66.59 -1.89
N LYS A 236 20.05 66.63 -3.21
CA LYS A 236 21.09 67.49 -3.80
C LYS A 236 20.75 68.99 -3.66
N VAL A 237 19.49 69.37 -3.85
CA VAL A 237 19.02 70.76 -3.64
C VAL A 237 19.16 71.16 -2.17
N ILE A 238 18.76 70.31 -1.22
CA ILE A 238 18.90 70.54 0.23
C ILE A 238 20.37 70.72 0.61
N LEU A 239 21.29 69.91 0.07
CA LEU A 239 22.73 70.09 0.29
C LEU A 239 23.24 71.43 -0.26
N MET A 240 22.83 71.82 -1.47
CA MET A 240 23.19 73.13 -2.05
C MET A 240 22.65 74.31 -1.23
N LEU A 241 21.41 74.23 -0.76
CA LEU A 241 20.80 75.26 0.12
C LEU A 241 21.47 75.30 1.49
N THR A 242 21.81 74.14 2.06
CA THR A 242 22.53 74.06 3.35
C THR A 242 23.91 74.70 3.26
N GLU A 243 24.64 74.43 2.18
CA GLU A 243 25.94 75.05 1.92
C GLU A 243 25.82 76.56 1.62
N LYS A 244 24.76 77.00 0.92
CA LYS A 244 24.47 78.44 0.77
C LYS A 244 24.15 79.12 2.10
N CYS A 245 23.38 78.48 2.98
CA CYS A 245 23.13 78.97 4.34
C CYS A 245 24.42 78.97 5.20
N ARG A 246 25.37 78.05 4.97
CA ARG A 246 26.68 78.06 5.64
C ARG A 246 27.54 79.23 5.16
N GLN A 247 27.58 79.47 3.85
CA GLN A 247 28.26 80.64 3.25
C GLN A 247 27.65 81.96 3.75
N GLN A 248 26.33 82.06 3.80
CA GLN A 248 25.64 83.26 4.27
C GLN A 248 25.87 83.53 5.76
N LYS A 249 26.00 82.48 6.60
CA LYS A 249 26.42 82.61 8.00
C LYS A 249 27.84 83.14 8.16
N HIS A 250 28.78 82.64 7.36
CA HIS A 250 30.16 83.14 7.37
C HIS A 250 30.18 84.65 7.06
N VAL A 251 29.44 85.08 6.02
CA VAL A 251 29.34 86.50 5.66
C VAL A 251 28.67 87.35 6.75
N THR A 252 27.67 86.85 7.49
CA THR A 252 27.13 87.60 8.64
C THR A 252 28.05 87.60 9.86
N GLU A 253 28.84 86.56 10.08
CA GLU A 253 29.87 86.52 11.12
C GLU A 253 31.02 87.50 10.80
N GLU A 254 31.43 87.61 9.53
CA GLU A 254 32.39 88.62 9.03
C GLU A 254 31.84 90.06 9.15
N VAL A 255 30.57 90.28 8.78
CA VAL A 255 29.92 91.61 8.91
C VAL A 255 29.81 92.04 10.36
N GLU A 256 29.43 91.16 11.30
CA GLU A 256 29.38 91.52 12.72
C GLU A 256 30.78 91.77 13.33
N GLN A 257 31.82 91.07 12.88
CA GLN A 257 33.21 91.40 13.27
C GLN A 257 33.62 92.80 12.80
N LEU A 258 33.35 93.16 11.54
CA LEU A 258 33.59 94.50 11.00
C LEU A 258 32.77 95.57 11.75
N ARG A 259 31.53 95.24 12.14
CA ARG A 259 30.62 96.13 12.88
C ARG A 259 31.11 96.45 14.29
N LEU A 260 31.66 95.45 15.00
CA LEU A 260 32.30 95.65 16.30
C LEU A 260 33.54 96.57 16.17
N LEU A 261 34.36 96.33 15.15
CA LEU A 261 35.60 97.08 14.93
C LEU A 261 35.32 98.55 14.51
N LEU A 262 34.23 98.79 13.77
CA LEU A 262 33.71 100.14 13.50
C LEU A 262 33.23 100.84 14.77
N ALA A 263 32.43 100.17 15.61
CA ALA A 263 31.93 100.75 16.86
C ALA A 263 33.07 101.12 17.85
N GLU A 264 34.15 100.33 17.86
CA GLU A 264 35.35 100.62 18.65
C GLU A 264 36.12 101.83 18.11
N LEU A 265 36.21 101.98 16.77
CA LEU A 265 36.73 103.19 16.13
C LEU A 265 35.88 104.44 16.44
N GLU A 266 34.56 104.34 16.32
CA GLU A 266 33.62 105.43 16.63
C GLU A 266 33.73 105.88 18.10
N GLN A 267 33.85 104.94 19.03
CA GLN A 267 34.03 105.28 20.44
C GLN A 267 35.37 106.01 20.69
N ASN A 268 36.43 105.65 19.98
CA ASN A 268 37.72 106.33 20.08
C ASN A 268 37.69 107.72 19.42
N PHE A 269 37.00 107.88 18.29
CA PHE A 269 36.75 109.19 17.67
C PHE A 269 35.95 110.12 18.61
N GLN A 270 34.92 109.60 19.28
CA GLN A 270 34.12 110.37 20.26
C GLN A 270 34.88 110.75 21.54
N LYS A 271 35.97 110.04 21.90
CA LYS A 271 36.89 110.48 22.96
C LYS A 271 37.72 111.65 22.46
N LEU A 272 38.43 111.46 21.35
CA LEU A 272 39.32 112.46 20.75
C LEU A 272 38.60 113.78 20.42
N GLN A 273 37.33 113.73 20.01
CA GLN A 273 36.50 114.89 19.77
C GLN A 273 36.17 115.68 21.05
N LYS A 274 36.02 115.02 22.20
CA LYS A 274 35.82 115.68 23.50
C LYS A 274 37.11 116.32 23.99
N ASP A 275 38.23 115.64 23.79
CA ASP A 275 39.55 116.13 24.17
C ASP A 275 39.90 117.42 23.37
N ASP A 276 39.66 117.43 22.05
CA ASP A 276 39.77 118.63 21.20
C ASP A 276 38.82 119.75 21.64
N GLN A 277 37.58 119.44 22.05
CA GLN A 277 36.66 120.44 22.62
C GLN A 277 37.17 121.04 23.93
N THR A 278 37.75 120.24 24.84
CA THR A 278 38.35 120.77 26.07
C THR A 278 39.54 121.67 25.79
N LEU A 279 40.48 121.23 24.93
CA LEU A 279 41.67 121.99 24.55
C LEU A 279 41.31 123.32 23.85
N ARG A 280 40.25 123.35 23.04
CA ARG A 280 39.73 124.61 22.48
C ARG A 280 39.17 125.54 23.55
N SER A 281 38.43 125.02 24.52
CA SER A 281 37.86 125.85 25.60
C SER A 281 38.94 126.47 26.50
N GLU A 282 40.04 125.75 26.76
CA GLU A 282 41.21 126.26 27.48
C GLU A 282 41.96 127.33 26.65
N LYS A 283 42.17 127.07 25.35
CA LYS A 283 42.77 128.02 24.41
C LYS A 283 41.96 129.31 24.30
N ASP A 284 40.64 129.23 24.19
CA ASP A 284 39.76 130.39 24.09
C ASP A 284 39.74 131.22 25.39
N GLN A 285 39.87 130.60 26.56
CA GLN A 285 40.07 131.32 27.82
C GLN A 285 41.41 132.06 27.86
N LEU A 286 42.51 131.41 27.46
CA LEU A 286 43.84 132.02 27.40
C LEU A 286 43.91 133.16 26.39
N GLU A 287 43.33 132.99 25.20
CA GLU A 287 43.22 134.08 24.22
C GLU A 287 42.39 135.25 24.75
N LYS A 288 41.34 135.00 25.53
CA LYS A 288 40.52 136.08 26.10
C LYS A 288 41.31 136.91 27.12
N GLN A 289 42.05 136.25 28.02
CA GLN A 289 42.96 136.91 28.98
C GLN A 289 44.04 137.73 28.25
N LEU A 290 44.61 137.19 27.17
CA LEU A 290 45.60 137.89 26.36
C LEU A 290 45.02 139.15 25.70
N ARG A 291 43.82 139.04 25.09
CA ARG A 291 43.11 140.18 24.47
C ARG A 291 42.74 141.26 25.50
N GLU A 292 42.37 140.89 26.72
CA GLU A 292 42.04 141.83 27.79
C GLU A 292 43.27 142.65 28.21
N GLN A 293 44.45 142.04 28.39
CA GLN A 293 45.69 142.79 28.63
C GLN A 293 46.13 143.62 27.41
N GLN A 294 45.94 143.12 26.18
CA GLN A 294 46.26 143.89 24.97
C GLN A 294 45.34 145.11 24.79
N ALA A 295 44.09 145.03 25.23
CA ALA A 295 43.17 146.17 25.21
C ALA A 295 43.69 147.32 26.08
N GLU A 296 44.07 147.05 27.34
CA GLU A 296 44.63 148.05 28.27
C GLU A 296 45.86 148.75 27.68
N VAL A 297 46.80 147.98 27.11
CA VAL A 297 47.99 148.52 26.44
C VAL A 297 47.61 149.44 25.28
N THR A 298 46.71 149.01 24.37
CA THR A 298 46.30 149.84 23.23
C THR A 298 45.52 151.10 23.62
N GLN A 299 44.82 151.09 24.76
CA GLN A 299 44.09 152.24 25.27
C GLN A 299 45.04 153.34 25.79
N LEU A 300 46.09 152.94 26.52
CA LEU A 300 47.19 153.83 26.92
C LEU A 300 47.95 154.37 25.68
N GLN A 301 48.23 153.51 24.69
CA GLN A 301 48.95 153.89 23.47
C GLN A 301 48.24 155.01 22.70
N LYS A 302 46.91 154.97 22.59
CA LYS A 302 46.13 155.92 21.77
C LYS A 302 46.14 157.34 22.33
N GLN A 303 45.95 157.51 23.63
CA GLN A 303 45.95 158.82 24.30
C GLN A 303 47.24 159.61 24.02
N LEU A 304 48.39 158.92 24.02
CA LEU A 304 49.69 159.51 23.67
C LEU A 304 49.73 160.04 22.22
N THR A 305 49.13 159.32 21.28
CA THR A 305 49.15 159.70 19.85
C THR A 305 48.21 160.84 19.48
N GLU A 306 47.14 161.08 20.25
CA GLU A 306 46.21 162.19 20.00
C GLU A 306 46.83 163.53 20.44
N GLU A 307 47.47 163.58 21.61
CA GLU A 307 48.27 164.74 22.06
C GLU A 307 49.37 165.12 21.05
N GLN A 308 50.09 164.13 20.53
CA GLN A 308 51.12 164.35 19.50
C GLN A 308 50.55 164.93 18.20
N LYS A 309 49.35 164.51 17.78
CA LYS A 309 48.70 165.01 16.55
C LYS A 309 48.10 166.41 16.70
N VAL A 310 47.63 166.79 17.91
CA VAL A 310 47.23 168.18 18.19
C VAL A 310 48.43 169.11 18.05
N ARG A 311 49.62 168.70 18.54
CA ARG A 311 50.89 169.44 18.35
C ARG A 311 51.24 169.64 16.88
N ALA A 312 51.30 168.54 16.10
CA ALA A 312 51.68 168.60 14.69
C ALA A 312 50.74 169.51 13.85
N ARG A 313 49.44 169.53 14.17
CA ARG A 313 48.47 170.43 13.51
C ARG A 313 48.80 171.91 13.74
N LEU A 314 49.11 172.30 14.98
CA LEU A 314 49.50 173.67 15.31
C LEU A 314 50.79 174.09 14.58
N GLU A 315 51.77 173.20 14.50
CA GLU A 315 53.02 173.44 13.75
C GLU A 315 52.76 173.64 12.25
N THR A 316 51.86 172.86 11.63
CA THR A 316 51.53 173.02 10.20
C THR A 316 50.80 174.33 9.88
N VAL A 317 49.94 174.84 10.76
CA VAL A 317 49.27 176.14 10.58
C VAL A 317 50.29 177.28 10.64
N LEU A 318 51.28 177.20 11.53
CA LEU A 318 52.37 178.17 11.61
C LEU A 318 53.28 178.13 10.38
N ALA A 319 53.58 176.94 9.86
CA ALA A 319 54.37 176.79 8.63
C ALA A 319 53.66 177.41 7.41
N GLN A 320 52.38 177.14 7.22
CA GLN A 320 51.58 177.69 6.11
C GLN A 320 51.40 179.21 6.20
N ALA A 321 51.24 179.77 7.40
CA ALA A 321 51.23 181.22 7.60
C ALA A 321 52.58 181.86 7.22
N THR A 322 53.70 181.15 7.43
CA THR A 322 55.05 181.66 7.14
C THR A 322 55.37 181.66 5.64
N SER A 323 54.99 180.60 4.91
CA SER A 323 55.22 180.56 3.44
C SER A 323 54.40 181.62 2.69
N LEU A 324 53.14 181.83 3.08
CA LEU A 324 52.29 182.91 2.53
C LEU A 324 52.90 184.30 2.73
N LEU A 325 53.65 184.52 3.81
CA LEU A 325 54.34 185.78 4.08
C LEU A 325 55.64 185.95 3.28
N GLN A 326 56.26 184.87 2.78
CA GLN A 326 57.51 184.96 2.01
C GLN A 326 57.26 185.29 0.53
N GLU A 327 56.31 184.66 -0.15
CA GLU A 327 56.10 184.89 -1.59
C GLU A 327 55.49 186.27 -1.91
N ILE A 328 54.78 186.88 -0.96
CA ILE A 328 54.32 188.29 -1.04
C ILE A 328 55.50 189.27 -1.24
N VAL A 329 56.73 188.88 -0.89
CA VAL A 329 57.94 189.71 -0.95
C VAL A 329 58.69 189.57 -2.28
N GLN A 330 58.48 188.50 -3.05
CA GLN A 330 59.33 188.16 -4.21
C GLN A 330 58.99 188.94 -5.51
N MET A 331 57.83 189.60 -5.59
CA MET A 331 57.32 190.25 -6.81
C MET A 331 57.78 191.71 -6.97
N ARG A 332 59.04 191.99 -7.38
CA ARG A 332 59.47 193.41 -7.55
C ARG A 332 60.61 193.85 -8.49
N THR A 333 61.32 192.99 -9.21
CA THR A 333 62.49 193.37 -10.06
C THR A 333 62.66 192.41 -11.24
N ASP A 334 62.98 192.78 -12.48
CA ASP A 334 63.14 194.11 -13.11
C ASP A 334 62.59 194.06 -14.57
N ALA A 335 62.69 195.17 -15.33
CA ALA A 335 61.81 195.46 -16.48
C ALA A 335 62.45 195.39 -17.88
N GLU A 336 61.57 195.52 -18.88
CA GLU A 336 61.80 195.65 -20.34
C GLU A 336 62.30 194.35 -21.03
N ASP A 337 61.61 193.81 -22.03
CA ASP A 337 60.91 194.48 -23.14
C ASP A 337 59.54 193.81 -23.49
N GLY A 338 58.61 194.56 -24.07
CA GLY A 338 57.43 194.03 -24.79
C GLY A 338 56.21 193.48 -23.99
N ASP A 339 55.34 194.39 -23.53
CA ASP A 339 53.89 194.16 -23.24
C ASP A 339 53.52 193.26 -22.02
N PHE A 340 52.20 193.11 -21.75
CA PHE A 340 51.54 192.28 -20.70
C PHE A 340 51.67 192.74 -19.21
N ASP A 341 50.75 192.46 -18.28
CA ASP A 341 49.29 192.23 -18.33
C ASP A 341 48.65 192.42 -16.92
N VAL A 342 47.33 192.54 -16.85
CA VAL A 342 46.49 192.85 -15.68
C VAL A 342 46.59 191.81 -14.52
N VAL A 343 47.10 190.61 -14.80
CA VAL A 343 47.19 189.46 -13.86
C VAL A 343 47.78 189.82 -12.50
N PHE A 344 48.80 190.68 -12.47
CA PHE A 344 49.59 191.02 -11.28
C PHE A 344 48.78 191.61 -10.11
N GLN A 345 47.71 192.37 -10.40
CA GLN A 345 46.88 193.01 -9.37
C GLN A 345 45.97 192.01 -8.63
N LEU A 346 45.53 190.93 -9.29
CA LEU A 346 44.52 190.03 -8.76
C LEU A 346 45.10 189.08 -7.71
N GLN A 347 46.24 188.46 -8.02
CA GLN A 347 46.93 187.49 -7.16
C GLN A 347 47.25 188.04 -5.76
N ARG A 348 47.63 189.32 -5.66
CA ARG A 348 48.00 189.98 -4.40
C ARG A 348 46.84 190.07 -3.39
N LYS A 349 45.60 190.09 -3.86
CA LYS A 349 44.41 190.25 -3.00
C LYS A 349 43.95 188.92 -2.40
N GLU A 350 44.11 187.84 -3.16
CA GLU A 350 43.66 186.50 -2.80
C GLU A 350 44.54 185.87 -1.69
N LEU A 351 45.86 186.03 -1.78
CA LEU A 351 46.83 185.58 -0.77
C LEU A 351 46.58 186.17 0.63
N LEU A 352 46.25 187.47 0.72
CA LEU A 352 45.92 188.14 1.99
C LEU A 352 44.62 187.61 2.61
N GLN A 353 43.67 187.16 1.80
CA GLN A 353 42.38 186.66 2.26
C GLN A 353 42.46 185.21 2.75
N GLN A 354 43.42 184.42 2.24
CA GLN A 354 43.71 183.06 2.71
C GLN A 354 44.40 183.05 4.10
N LEU A 355 45.32 183.99 4.36
CA LEU A 355 46.07 184.06 5.63
C LEU A 355 45.15 184.24 6.87
N LEU A 356 44.08 185.03 6.73
CA LEU A 356 43.15 185.32 7.83
C LEU A 356 42.31 184.10 8.24
N ALA A 357 41.96 183.23 7.29
CA ALA A 357 41.14 182.05 7.55
C ALA A 357 41.90 180.97 8.35
N LEU A 358 43.22 180.85 8.15
CA LEU A 358 44.07 179.91 8.89
C LEU A 358 44.08 180.19 10.41
N LEU A 359 44.31 181.44 10.79
CA LEU A 359 44.54 181.83 12.19
C LEU A 359 43.30 181.66 13.09
N ILE A 360 42.09 181.84 12.55
CA ILE A 360 40.83 181.71 13.31
C ILE A 360 40.55 180.25 13.71
N SER A 361 41.11 179.27 12.98
CA SER A 361 40.91 177.83 13.26
C SER A 361 41.67 177.30 14.49
N ALA A 362 42.69 178.02 14.98
CA ALA A 362 43.73 177.45 15.85
C ALA A 362 43.43 177.46 17.37
N VAL A 363 42.40 178.18 17.83
CA VAL A 363 42.28 178.60 19.25
C VAL A 363 41.38 177.67 20.10
N ALA A 364 40.67 176.71 19.51
CA ALA A 364 39.48 176.10 20.12
C ALA A 364 39.66 174.70 20.78
N SER A 365 40.63 174.47 21.69
CA SER A 365 40.72 173.14 22.38
C SER A 365 41.41 173.03 23.76
N LYS A 366 40.68 172.48 24.77
CA LYS A 366 41.05 171.44 25.80
C LYS A 366 40.17 171.51 27.09
N PRO A 367 39.78 170.36 27.71
CA PRO A 367 40.27 169.97 29.07
C PRO A 367 40.42 168.41 29.34
N GLN A 368 40.11 167.86 30.55
CA GLN A 368 40.80 166.73 31.26
C GLN A 368 39.95 165.48 31.76
N LEU A 369 40.58 164.49 32.45
CA LEU A 369 40.16 163.14 32.99
C LEU A 369 40.79 162.84 34.42
N ALA A 370 40.63 161.75 35.23
CA ALA A 370 39.72 160.59 35.48
C ALA A 370 40.14 159.81 36.81
N MET A 371 39.47 158.72 37.30
CA MET A 371 39.90 157.89 38.50
C MET A 371 39.31 156.43 38.64
N HIS A 372 39.84 155.57 39.56
CA HIS A 372 39.78 154.06 39.71
C HIS A 372 38.71 153.46 40.71
N CYS A 373 38.58 152.17 41.17
CA CYS A 373 39.49 150.98 41.44
C CYS A 373 38.79 149.56 41.60
N TYR A 374 39.33 148.59 42.40
CA TYR A 374 39.19 147.09 42.33
C TYR A 374 38.96 146.27 43.67
N GLN A 375 38.57 144.96 43.62
CA GLN A 375 38.93 143.87 44.61
C GLN A 375 38.99 142.37 44.10
N GLU A 376 38.61 141.31 44.90
CA GLU A 376 39.37 140.02 45.17
C GLU A 376 38.46 138.92 45.88
N LYS A 377 38.65 137.59 46.24
CA LYS A 377 39.70 136.50 46.43
C LYS A 377 39.13 135.01 46.40
N GLN A 378 39.98 133.98 46.08
CA GLN A 378 40.26 132.58 46.64
C GLN A 378 39.17 131.60 47.28
N PRO A 379 39.40 130.26 47.57
CA PRO A 379 39.97 129.11 46.79
C PRO A 379 39.45 127.62 47.09
N GLN A 380 39.89 126.60 46.29
CA GLN A 380 40.02 125.10 46.53
C GLN A 380 38.76 124.22 46.88
N GLY A 381 38.69 122.86 46.75
CA GLY A 381 39.63 121.74 46.39
C GLY A 381 38.91 120.39 45.99
N PRO A 382 39.59 119.22 45.79
CA PRO A 382 39.14 118.14 44.84
C PRO A 382 39.03 116.66 45.34
N THR A 383 38.63 115.71 44.44
CA THR A 383 39.16 114.30 44.19
C THR A 383 38.06 113.29 43.72
N LYS A 384 38.43 112.16 43.05
CA LYS A 384 37.57 111.05 42.53
C LYS A 384 38.19 109.67 42.82
N GLU A 385 37.40 108.59 42.82
CA GLU A 385 37.85 107.20 42.52
C GLU A 385 36.83 106.42 41.66
N SER A 386 37.10 105.14 41.37
CA SER A 386 36.52 104.30 40.28
C SER A 386 36.04 102.92 40.78
N THR A 387 35.29 102.16 39.96
CA THR A 387 35.48 100.72 39.63
C THR A 387 34.37 100.22 38.67
N GLN A 388 34.58 99.07 38.01
CA GLN A 388 33.87 98.57 36.83
C GLN A 388 33.58 97.04 36.93
N THR A 389 32.94 96.46 35.90
CA THR A 389 32.84 95.00 35.56
C THR A 389 31.75 94.15 36.27
N SER A 390 31.26 93.02 35.73
CA SER A 390 31.08 92.58 34.32
C SER A 390 30.07 91.42 34.20
N ARG A 391 29.62 91.15 32.96
CA ARG A 391 28.63 90.12 32.56
C ARG A 391 29.29 88.87 31.96
N THR A 392 28.63 87.71 32.04
CA THR A 392 29.02 86.47 31.33
C THR A 392 27.82 85.77 30.69
N GLN A 393 28.02 84.99 29.62
CA GLN A 393 27.02 84.10 28.98
C GLN A 393 27.72 82.99 28.17
N LEU A 394 26.94 82.07 27.56
CA LEU A 394 27.36 80.98 26.61
C LEU A 394 28.02 79.73 27.28
N SER A 395 27.96 78.49 26.74
CA SER A 395 27.41 77.96 25.47
C SER A 395 26.96 76.48 25.49
N ARG A 396 26.02 76.13 24.57
CA ARG A 396 25.88 74.91 23.71
C ARG A 396 26.50 73.54 24.12
N THR A 397 25.71 72.47 23.95
CA THR A 397 25.92 71.21 23.13
C THR A 397 24.81 70.19 23.47
N SER A 398 24.47 69.13 22.71
CA SER A 398 24.53 68.80 21.26
C SER A 398 23.71 67.51 21.03
N ALA A 399 23.08 67.30 19.87
CA ALA A 399 22.29 66.09 19.60
C ALA A 399 22.94 65.17 18.55
N ALA A 400 23.25 63.93 18.93
CA ALA A 400 23.44 62.79 18.01
C ALA A 400 23.59 61.45 18.79
N SER A 401 22.68 60.50 18.58
CA SER A 401 22.98 59.30 17.77
C SER A 401 21.73 58.42 17.63
N LEU A 402 21.68 57.60 16.58
CA LEU A 402 20.60 56.65 16.28
C LEU A 402 21.14 55.22 16.29
N MET A 403 20.25 54.28 16.59
CA MET A 403 20.24 52.91 16.04
C MET A 403 21.57 52.14 16.04
N GLN A 404 21.79 51.30 17.05
CA GLN A 404 22.75 50.19 16.93
C GLN A 404 22.06 48.82 17.13
N GLN A 405 21.91 48.12 16.00
CA GLN A 405 21.87 46.66 15.87
C GLN A 405 20.80 45.88 16.66
N LEU A 406 19.61 45.75 16.06
CA LEU A 406 18.95 44.44 16.02
C LEU A 406 19.77 43.50 15.12
N SER A 407 20.41 42.48 15.68
CA SER A 407 21.14 41.48 14.87
C SER A 407 21.29 40.12 15.58
N ALA A 408 20.35 39.19 15.33
CA ALA A 408 20.57 37.74 15.21
C ALA A 408 19.24 36.97 15.10
N ILE A 409 18.80 36.67 13.87
CA ILE A 409 17.95 35.51 13.59
C ILE A 409 18.69 34.63 12.58
N THR A 410 18.71 33.31 12.85
CA THR A 410 19.01 32.12 12.02
C THR A 410 20.02 31.21 12.74
N THR A 411 19.76 29.90 12.87
CA THR A 411 19.77 28.95 11.74
C THR A 411 19.00 27.68 12.07
N TYR A 412 18.10 27.27 11.17
CA TYR A 412 17.52 25.92 11.15
C TYR A 412 18.48 24.96 10.40
N LYS A 413 18.40 23.65 10.66
CA LYS A 413 19.10 22.62 9.86
C LYS A 413 18.10 21.68 9.18
N PRO A 414 18.42 21.14 7.99
CA PRO A 414 17.55 20.16 7.33
C PRO A 414 17.41 18.89 8.16
N GLY A 415 16.17 18.45 8.39
CA GLY A 415 15.85 17.22 9.12
C GLY A 415 14.63 17.32 10.05
N ASP A 416 14.25 18.53 10.44
CA ASP A 416 13.23 18.78 11.47
C ASP A 416 11.79 18.93 10.89
N LEU A 417 11.34 17.88 10.20
CA LEU A 417 9.92 17.66 9.87
C LEU A 417 9.61 16.17 10.12
N GLY A 418 8.71 15.92 11.08
CA GLY A 418 8.52 14.59 11.66
C GLY A 418 7.97 13.54 10.69
N LEU A 419 8.73 12.47 10.46
CA LEU A 419 8.25 11.22 9.90
C LEU A 419 8.29 10.13 10.99
N VAL A 420 7.19 9.39 11.12
CA VAL A 420 6.99 8.40 12.20
C VAL A 420 8.06 7.28 12.12
N PRO A 421 8.74 6.94 13.23
CA PRO A 421 9.71 5.85 13.24
C PRO A 421 9.08 4.51 12.81
N ARG A 422 9.59 3.92 11.72
CA ARG A 422 9.23 2.55 11.34
C ARG A 422 9.77 1.59 12.40
N ARG A 423 8.89 0.80 13.02
CA ARG A 423 9.29 -0.24 13.98
C ARG A 423 10.19 -1.28 13.30
N VAL A 424 11.26 -1.67 14.00
CA VAL A 424 12.09 -2.82 13.63
C VAL A 424 11.24 -4.09 13.57
N HIS A 425 11.50 -4.94 12.60
CA HIS A 425 10.73 -6.16 12.36
C HIS A 425 11.05 -7.22 13.42
N ILE A 426 10.11 -7.48 14.33
CA ILE A 426 10.16 -8.64 15.24
C ILE A 426 9.33 -9.75 14.57
N PRO A 427 9.89 -10.95 14.32
CA PRO A 427 9.13 -12.05 13.74
C PRO A 427 8.05 -12.55 14.72
N PRO A 428 6.82 -12.84 14.23
CA PRO A 428 5.74 -13.31 15.10
C PRO A 428 6.01 -14.73 15.61
N ASN A 429 5.49 -15.03 16.81
CA ASN A 429 5.60 -16.34 17.44
C ASN A 429 4.93 -17.43 16.56
N PRO A 430 5.60 -18.56 16.25
CA PRO A 430 5.06 -19.60 15.37
C PRO A 430 3.79 -20.29 15.89
N GLN A 431 3.39 -20.06 17.15
CA GLN A 431 2.13 -20.59 17.69
C GLN A 431 0.91 -19.81 17.18
N ASP A 432 0.99 -18.47 17.08
CA ASP A 432 -0.14 -17.59 16.73
C ASP A 432 -0.58 -17.76 15.26
N LEU A 433 0.37 -18.05 14.37
CA LEU A 433 0.12 -18.31 12.95
C LEU A 433 -0.78 -19.55 12.71
N ARG A 434 -0.99 -20.41 13.72
CA ARG A 434 -1.84 -21.59 13.61
C ARG A 434 -3.34 -21.24 13.53
N ALA A 435 -3.75 -20.11 14.10
CA ALA A 435 -5.15 -19.67 14.18
C ALA A 435 -5.66 -18.93 12.92
N LEU A 436 -4.77 -18.48 12.03
CA LEU A 436 -5.13 -17.71 10.83
C LEU A 436 -5.50 -18.60 9.64
N SER A 437 -6.43 -18.12 8.81
CA SER A 437 -6.94 -18.87 7.64
C SER A 437 -5.85 -19.15 6.58
N TYR A 438 -6.07 -20.18 5.76
CA TYR A 438 -5.10 -20.63 4.74
C TYR A 438 -4.70 -19.52 3.76
N VAL A 439 -5.64 -18.67 3.34
CA VAL A 439 -5.39 -17.55 2.41
C VAL A 439 -4.44 -16.53 3.02
N THR A 440 -4.67 -16.14 4.28
CA THR A 440 -3.77 -15.25 5.04
C THR A 440 -2.38 -15.85 5.21
N ARG A 441 -2.28 -17.18 5.34
CA ARG A 441 -1.03 -17.91 5.56
C ARG A 441 -0.13 -17.98 4.32
N MET A 442 -0.69 -17.89 3.11
CA MET A 442 0.05 -18.00 1.85
C MET A 442 0.49 -16.65 1.25
N GLY A 443 -0.13 -15.53 1.66
CA GLY A 443 0.06 -14.21 1.03
C GLY A 443 1.45 -13.57 1.14
N ILE A 444 2.38 -14.15 1.90
CA ILE A 444 3.71 -13.59 2.17
C ILE A 444 4.78 -14.14 1.21
N CYS A 445 4.51 -15.23 0.49
CA CYS A 445 5.52 -15.94 -0.33
C CYS A 445 5.59 -15.51 -1.82
N GLN A 446 4.88 -14.46 -2.24
CA GLN A 446 4.80 -14.05 -3.66
C GLN A 446 5.40 -12.66 -3.92
N LEU A 447 6.70 -12.48 -3.65
CA LEU A 447 7.40 -11.23 -4.02
C LEU A 447 8.92 -11.36 -4.21
N GLN A 448 9.34 -12.22 -5.15
CA GLN A 448 10.63 -12.09 -5.85
C GLN A 448 10.59 -12.80 -7.22
N ASN A 449 11.22 -12.19 -8.22
CA ASN A 449 11.17 -12.61 -9.63
C ASN A 449 12.38 -13.50 -9.99
N THR A 450 12.25 -14.38 -10.99
CA THR A 450 12.75 -14.15 -12.38
C THR A 450 12.51 -15.37 -13.29
N SER A 451 12.52 -15.14 -14.60
CA SER A 451 12.36 -16.16 -15.65
C SER A 451 13.67 -16.89 -15.96
N GLU A 452 13.62 -18.21 -16.23
CA GLU A 452 14.44 -18.84 -17.28
C GLU A 452 13.92 -20.22 -17.72
N ILE A 453 14.54 -20.83 -18.73
CA ILE A 453 13.94 -21.84 -19.62
C ILE A 453 14.57 -23.23 -19.43
N SER A 454 13.77 -24.28 -19.17
CA SER A 454 14.10 -25.69 -19.52
C SER A 454 12.93 -26.68 -19.28
N PRO A 455 12.39 -27.34 -20.32
CA PRO A 455 11.36 -28.39 -20.17
C PRO A 455 11.97 -29.80 -20.12
N SER A 456 12.42 -30.26 -18.95
CA SER A 456 12.91 -31.64 -18.76
C SER A 456 11.77 -32.67 -18.64
N GLY A 457 11.05 -32.87 -19.75
CA GLY A 457 9.93 -33.82 -19.83
C GLY A 457 10.40 -35.28 -19.89
N ALA A 458 10.23 -36.03 -18.79
CA ALA A 458 10.65 -37.42 -18.71
C ALA A 458 9.78 -38.38 -19.55
N LEU A 459 10.14 -38.61 -20.81
CA LEU A 459 9.54 -39.67 -21.64
C LEU A 459 9.78 -41.07 -21.04
N LYS A 460 8.70 -41.84 -20.83
CA LYS A 460 8.74 -43.31 -20.97
C LYS A 460 7.34 -43.91 -21.19
N ARG A 461 7.25 -44.79 -22.20
CA ARG A 461 6.16 -45.74 -22.50
C ARG A 461 4.80 -45.15 -22.93
N PHE A 462 4.74 -44.66 -24.17
CA PHE A 462 3.52 -44.84 -24.96
C PHE A 462 3.22 -46.35 -25.11
N ARG A 463 1.99 -46.78 -24.86
CA ARG A 463 1.49 -48.07 -25.37
C ARG A 463 1.23 -47.93 -26.88
N LYS A 464 1.48 -49.01 -27.62
CA LYS A 464 1.35 -49.03 -29.09
C LYS A 464 -0.10 -48.82 -29.50
N PHE A 465 -0.39 -47.82 -30.35
CA PHE A 465 -1.60 -47.80 -31.15
C PHE A 465 -1.51 -48.85 -32.25
N SER A 466 -2.51 -49.72 -32.35
CA SER A 466 -2.67 -50.66 -33.47
C SER A 466 -3.57 -50.04 -34.52
N LEU A 467 -3.02 -49.74 -35.70
CA LEU A 467 -3.82 -49.36 -36.88
C LEU A 467 -4.60 -50.58 -37.40
N PRO A 468 -5.88 -50.44 -37.80
CA PRO A 468 -6.61 -51.49 -38.48
C PRO A 468 -6.05 -51.70 -39.90
N LYS A 469 -6.09 -52.95 -40.39
CA LYS A 469 -5.83 -53.28 -41.81
C LYS A 469 -7.14 -53.71 -42.51
N PRO A 470 -7.22 -53.55 -43.84
CA PRO A 470 -8.50 -53.41 -44.55
C PRO A 470 -9.18 -54.74 -44.90
N PHE A 471 -10.44 -54.60 -45.34
CA PHE A 471 -11.26 -55.64 -45.92
C PHE A 471 -10.56 -56.42 -47.05
N LEU A 472 -10.75 -57.75 -47.05
CA LEU A 472 -10.71 -58.57 -48.26
C LEU A 472 -11.93 -59.49 -48.26
N HIS A 473 -12.71 -59.48 -49.35
CA HIS A 473 -13.79 -60.44 -49.56
C HIS A 473 -13.26 -61.85 -49.74
N ARG A 474 -13.98 -62.85 -49.20
CA ARG A 474 -14.17 -64.12 -49.91
C ARG A 474 -15.45 -64.83 -49.48
N LYS A 475 -16.33 -65.04 -50.47
CA LYS A 475 -17.50 -65.93 -50.52
C LYS A 475 -18.28 -66.09 -49.21
#